data_AF-A0A853Q2Y3-F1
#
_entry.id   AF-A0A853Q2Y3-F1
#
_cell.length_a   1.000
_cell.length_b   1.000
_cell.length_c   1.000
_cell.angle_alpha   90.00
_cell.angle_beta   90.00
_cell.angle_gamma   90.00
#
_symmetry.space_group_name_H-M   'P 1'
#
loop_
_entity.id
_entity.type
_entity.pdbx_description
1 polymer ?
#
loop_
_entity_poly.entity_id
_entity_poly.type
_entity_poly.pdbx_seq_one_letter_code
_entity_poly.pdbx_strand_id
1 'polypeptide(L)'
;MLILLTGFKPLSTPMLTRKELLLQHTNRNDIIMRKLKITELNRISIEEFKEADKLPLVVVLDDIRSLHNIGSVFRTADAFRIECIYLCGITATPPHPEMHKTALGAEFTVDWKYVNNAVETVDNLRSEGYVVYSVEQAEGSIMLDELTLDRSKKYAVVMGNEVKGVQQEVIDHSDGCIEIPQYGTKHSLNVSVTAGIVIWDLFKKLK
;
A
#
# COMPACT_ATOMS: atom_id res chain seq x y z
N MET A 1 10.14 46.69 9.21
CA MET A 1 8.96 47.34 8.61
C MET A 1 7.79 46.39 8.77
N LEU A 2 6.80 46.86 9.51
CA LEU A 2 5.64 46.16 10.03
C LEU A 2 4.53 46.15 8.95
N ILE A 3 3.89 45.01 8.70
CA ILE A 3 2.42 44.96 8.57
C ILE A 3 1.97 43.75 9.39
N LEU A 4 1.08 44.03 10.34
CA LEU A 4 0.49 43.12 11.30
C LEU A 4 -1.04 43.18 11.11
N LEU A 5 -1.71 42.06 11.43
CA LEU A 5 -3.16 41.84 11.64
C LEU A 5 -3.96 41.48 10.36
N THR A 6 -4.78 40.42 10.32
CA THR A 6 -5.65 39.80 11.34
C THR A 6 -5.89 38.29 11.08
N GLY A 7 -6.20 37.49 12.12
CA GLY A 7 -7.07 36.32 11.95
C GLY A 7 -6.66 34.93 12.48
N PHE A 8 -5.81 34.78 13.49
CA PHE A 8 -5.76 33.49 14.21
C PHE A 8 -6.94 33.40 15.20
N LYS A 9 -7.95 32.60 14.87
CA LYS A 9 -8.92 32.10 15.85
C LYS A 9 -8.17 31.14 16.79
N PRO A 10 -8.10 31.39 18.11
CA PRO A 10 -7.71 30.33 19.01
C PRO A 10 -8.81 29.27 18.97
N LEU A 11 -8.45 28.02 18.67
CA LEU A 11 -9.28 26.87 18.99
C LEU A 11 -9.31 26.77 20.52
N SER A 12 -10.20 27.53 21.16
CA SER A 12 -10.57 27.32 22.55
C SER A 12 -11.49 26.11 22.62
N THR A 13 -10.94 24.93 22.34
CA THR A 13 -11.59 23.68 22.76
C THR A 13 -11.37 23.60 24.26
N PRO A 14 -12.42 23.52 25.10
CA PRO A 14 -12.21 23.36 26.52
C PRO A 14 -11.39 22.07 26.75
N MET A 15 -10.25 22.18 27.44
CA MET A 15 -9.54 20.99 27.91
C MET A 15 -10.45 20.27 28.90
N LEU A 16 -11.05 19.17 28.46
CA LEU A 16 -11.77 18.25 29.34
C LEU A 16 -10.86 17.87 30.50
N THR A 17 -11.38 17.98 31.71
CA THR A 17 -10.68 17.52 32.90
C THR A 17 -10.44 16.01 32.79
N ARG A 18 -9.39 15.49 33.44
CA ARG A 18 -9.08 14.05 33.48
C ARG A 18 -10.29 13.21 33.91
N LYS A 19 -11.17 13.78 34.74
CA LYS A 19 -12.40 13.16 35.23
C LYS A 19 -13.49 13.05 34.14
N GLU A 20 -13.62 14.05 33.28
CA GLU A 20 -14.56 14.06 32.14
C GLU A 20 -14.10 13.13 31.00
N LEU A 21 -12.79 13.05 30.75
CA LEU A 21 -12.19 12.07 29.83
C LEU A 21 -12.42 10.62 30.29
N LEU A 22 -12.36 10.38 31.60
CA LEU A 22 -12.64 9.06 32.20
C LEU A 22 -14.14 8.72 32.15
N LEU A 23 -15.03 9.70 32.38
CA LEU A 23 -16.48 9.50 32.33
C LEU A 23 -17.00 9.21 30.91
N GLN A 24 -16.34 9.72 29.86
CA GLN A 24 -16.64 9.33 28.47
C GLN A 24 -16.19 7.90 28.13
N HIS A 25 -15.21 7.34 28.85
CA HIS A 25 -14.76 5.96 28.68
C HIS A 25 -15.65 4.92 29.40
N THR A 26 -16.44 5.33 30.39
CA THR A 26 -17.22 4.42 31.24
C THR A 26 -18.59 3.99 30.67
N ASN A 27 -18.94 4.36 29.43
CA ASN A 27 -20.18 3.92 28.77
C ASN A 27 -19.96 2.87 27.66
N ARG A 28 -18.78 2.25 27.59
CA ARG A 28 -18.62 0.96 26.92
C ARG A 28 -18.79 -0.10 28.00
N ASN A 29 -19.74 -1.03 27.82
CA ASN A 29 -19.65 -2.34 28.50
C ASN A 29 -18.17 -2.74 28.51
N ASP A 30 -17.59 -3.04 29.68
CA ASP A 30 -16.14 -3.29 29.81
C ASP A 30 -15.71 -4.43 28.88
N ILE A 31 -15.35 -4.10 27.63
CA ILE A 31 -14.82 -5.05 26.67
C ILE A 31 -13.43 -5.38 27.18
N ILE A 32 -13.30 -6.53 27.85
CA ILE A 32 -12.01 -7.06 28.27
C ILE A 32 -11.22 -7.36 27.00
N MET A 33 -10.24 -6.51 26.68
CA MET A 33 -9.34 -6.72 25.55
C MET A 33 -8.27 -7.75 25.92
N ARG A 34 -8.27 -8.90 25.24
CA ARG A 34 -7.26 -9.96 25.38
C ARG A 34 -6.53 -10.20 24.06
N LYS A 35 -5.21 -10.35 24.10
CA LYS A 35 -4.41 -10.80 22.96
C LYS A 35 -4.73 -12.26 22.60
N LEU A 36 -5.03 -12.51 21.33
CA LEU A 36 -5.17 -13.86 20.78
C LEU A 36 -3.80 -14.55 20.70
N LYS A 37 -3.77 -15.86 21.00
CA LYS A 37 -2.64 -16.74 20.71
C LYS A 37 -2.57 -17.01 19.22
N ILE A 38 -1.40 -17.40 18.72
CA ILE A 38 -1.20 -17.72 17.29
C ILE A 38 -2.16 -18.81 16.82
N THR A 39 -2.43 -19.81 17.66
CA THR A 39 -3.38 -20.90 17.39
C THR A 39 -4.83 -20.43 17.27
N GLU A 40 -5.15 -19.22 17.76
CA GLU A 40 -6.48 -18.62 17.70
C GLU A 40 -6.63 -17.67 16.49
N LEU A 41 -5.57 -17.47 15.68
CA LEU A 41 -5.59 -16.54 14.55
C LEU A 41 -6.18 -17.13 13.26
N ASN A 42 -6.74 -18.34 13.29
CA ASN A 42 -7.42 -19.02 12.18
C ASN A 42 -6.71 -18.82 10.82
N ARG A 43 -5.40 -19.10 10.79
CA ARG A 43 -4.60 -19.00 9.57
C ARG A 43 -5.04 -20.08 8.59
N ILE A 44 -5.32 -19.67 7.36
CA ILE A 44 -5.63 -20.58 6.27
C ILE A 44 -4.36 -21.28 5.78
N SER A 45 -4.50 -22.46 5.18
CA SER A 45 -3.41 -23.19 4.52
C SER A 45 -2.97 -22.49 3.23
N ILE A 46 -1.86 -22.96 2.64
CA ILE A 46 -1.38 -22.46 1.34
C ILE A 46 -2.40 -22.78 0.23
N GLU A 47 -2.98 -23.97 0.27
CA GLU A 47 -4.00 -24.43 -0.67
C GLU A 47 -5.28 -23.60 -0.52
N GLU A 48 -5.75 -23.41 0.72
CA GLU A 48 -6.90 -22.54 1.01
C GLU A 48 -6.64 -21.09 0.59
N PHE A 49 -5.40 -20.60 0.74
CA PHE A 49 -5.03 -19.28 0.25
C PHE A 49 -5.19 -19.20 -1.27
N LYS A 50 -4.67 -20.18 -2.02
CA LYS A 50 -4.70 -20.19 -3.49
C LYS A 50 -6.12 -20.24 -4.05
N GLU A 51 -7.01 -21.00 -3.42
CA GLU A 51 -8.41 -21.11 -3.84
C GLU A 51 -9.29 -19.94 -3.39
N ALA A 52 -8.83 -19.13 -2.42
CA ALA A 52 -9.62 -18.01 -1.91
C ALA A 52 -9.70 -16.87 -2.94
N ASP A 53 -10.86 -16.20 -2.96
CA ASP A 53 -11.06 -14.96 -3.73
C ASP A 53 -9.95 -13.95 -3.46
N LYS A 54 -9.37 -13.46 -4.56
CA LYS A 54 -8.31 -12.46 -4.54
C LYS A 54 -8.89 -11.06 -4.64
N LEU A 55 -8.20 -10.12 -4.00
CA LEU A 55 -8.41 -8.71 -4.31
C LEU A 55 -7.95 -8.48 -5.76
N PRO A 56 -8.77 -7.90 -6.66
CA PRO A 56 -8.43 -7.69 -8.07
C PRO A 56 -7.42 -6.53 -8.22
N LEU A 57 -6.26 -6.72 -7.61
CA LEU A 57 -5.18 -5.77 -7.48
C LEU A 57 -3.88 -6.48 -7.81
N VAL A 58 -3.13 -5.90 -8.74
CA VAL A 58 -1.75 -6.26 -9.06
C VAL A 58 -0.80 -5.21 -8.49
N VAL A 59 0.36 -5.65 -7.98
CA VAL A 59 1.41 -4.74 -7.53
C VAL A 59 2.64 -4.94 -8.41
N VAL A 60 3.10 -3.88 -9.08
CA VAL A 60 4.31 -3.87 -9.89
C VAL A 60 5.44 -3.23 -9.09
N LEU A 61 6.54 -3.96 -8.90
CA LEU A 61 7.76 -3.49 -8.27
C LEU A 61 8.80 -3.22 -9.36
N ASP A 62 8.99 -1.95 -9.71
CA ASP A 62 9.91 -1.52 -10.76
C ASP A 62 11.26 -1.09 -10.18
N ASP A 63 12.31 -1.80 -10.58
CA ASP A 63 13.70 -1.58 -10.16
C ASP A 63 13.89 -1.45 -8.62
N ILE A 64 13.15 -2.22 -7.83
CA ILE A 64 13.32 -2.29 -6.37
C ILE A 64 14.57 -3.08 -6.05
N ARG A 65 15.52 -2.44 -5.35
CA ARG A 65 16.82 -3.06 -5.06
C ARG A 65 16.82 -3.82 -3.74
N SER A 66 16.09 -3.31 -2.76
CA SER A 66 16.12 -3.85 -1.41
C SER A 66 15.30 -5.14 -1.29
N LEU A 67 16.00 -6.26 -1.10
CA LEU A 67 15.40 -7.57 -0.80
C LEU A 67 14.46 -7.53 0.41
N HIS A 68 14.77 -6.69 1.40
CA HIS A 68 13.91 -6.46 2.56
C HIS A 68 12.59 -5.80 2.17
N ASN A 69 12.63 -4.80 1.29
CA ASN A 69 11.42 -4.13 0.81
C ASN A 69 10.58 -5.10 -0.03
N ILE A 70 11.20 -5.85 -0.94
CA ILE A 70 10.52 -6.84 -1.79
C ILE A 70 9.79 -7.88 -0.92
N GLY A 71 10.49 -8.49 0.04
CA GLY A 71 9.86 -9.49 0.91
C GLY A 71 8.78 -8.89 1.83
N SER A 72 8.94 -7.65 2.27
CA SER A 72 7.89 -6.93 3.02
C SER A 72 6.64 -6.67 2.18
N VAL A 73 6.78 -6.39 0.88
CA VAL A 73 5.64 -6.27 -0.04
C VAL A 73 4.95 -7.62 -0.24
N PHE A 74 5.70 -8.71 -0.45
CA PHE A 74 5.12 -10.07 -0.50
C PHE A 74 4.27 -10.36 0.72
N ARG A 75 4.78 -10.06 1.91
CA ARG A 75 4.06 -10.29 3.17
C ARG A 75 2.78 -9.47 3.29
N THR A 76 2.81 -8.21 2.86
CA THR A 76 1.62 -7.36 2.81
C THR A 76 0.61 -7.89 1.79
N ALA A 77 1.08 -8.33 0.63
CA ALA A 77 0.25 -8.88 -0.42
C ALA A 77 -0.49 -10.15 0.01
N ASP A 78 0.19 -11.04 0.74
CA ASP A 78 -0.42 -12.22 1.38
C ASP A 78 -1.52 -11.80 2.36
N ALA A 79 -1.24 -10.86 3.26
CA ALA A 79 -2.20 -10.41 4.27
C ALA A 79 -3.53 -9.89 3.68
N PHE A 80 -3.49 -9.31 2.49
CA PHE A 80 -4.65 -8.75 1.80
C PHE A 80 -5.13 -9.57 0.59
N ARG A 81 -4.56 -10.76 0.36
CA ARG A 81 -4.86 -11.66 -0.77
C ARG A 81 -4.82 -10.95 -2.12
N ILE A 82 -3.76 -10.17 -2.34
CA ILE A 82 -3.49 -9.54 -3.64
C ILE A 82 -3.39 -10.60 -4.72
N GLU A 83 -3.85 -10.26 -5.93
CA GLU A 83 -3.92 -11.19 -7.06
C GLU A 83 -2.52 -11.62 -7.51
N CYS A 84 -1.63 -10.65 -7.78
CA CYS A 84 -0.28 -10.96 -8.26
C CYS A 84 0.72 -9.83 -7.97
N ILE A 85 2.00 -10.18 -7.81
CA ILE A 85 3.13 -9.25 -7.81
C ILE A 85 3.95 -9.40 -9.10
N TYR A 86 4.20 -8.30 -9.80
CA TYR A 86 5.17 -8.24 -10.89
C TYR A 86 6.49 -7.67 -10.39
N LEU A 87 7.58 -8.38 -10.65
CA LEU A 87 8.94 -7.96 -10.32
C LEU A 87 9.61 -7.53 -11.63
N CYS A 88 9.93 -6.24 -11.74
CA CYS A 88 10.41 -5.66 -12.99
C CYS A 88 11.87 -5.20 -12.92
N GLY A 89 12.54 -5.28 -14.06
CA GLY A 89 13.90 -4.76 -14.25
C GLY A 89 14.93 -5.46 -13.35
N ILE A 90 15.63 -4.67 -12.52
CA ILE A 90 16.67 -5.19 -11.62
C ILE A 90 16.11 -5.84 -10.35
N THR A 91 14.78 -5.83 -10.16
CA THR A 91 14.14 -6.37 -8.96
C THR A 91 14.45 -7.86 -8.80
N ALA A 92 15.05 -8.22 -7.67
CA ALA A 92 15.40 -9.60 -7.38
C ALA A 92 14.17 -10.51 -7.23
N THR A 93 14.29 -11.77 -7.63
CA THR A 93 13.21 -12.76 -7.61
C THR A 93 13.40 -13.80 -6.50
N PRO A 94 12.32 -14.38 -5.97
CA PRO A 94 12.40 -15.59 -5.15
C PRO A 94 12.99 -16.78 -5.95
N PRO A 95 13.69 -17.72 -5.28
CA PRO A 95 14.01 -17.74 -3.86
C PRO A 95 15.25 -16.90 -3.50
N HIS A 96 15.17 -16.11 -2.42
CA HIS A 96 16.33 -15.39 -1.87
C HIS A 96 16.30 -15.36 -0.33
N PRO A 97 17.34 -15.80 0.40
CA PRO A 97 17.31 -15.95 1.86
C PRO A 97 16.97 -14.66 2.63
N GLU A 98 17.48 -13.51 2.16
CA GLU A 98 17.19 -12.22 2.81
C GLU A 98 15.76 -11.73 2.56
N MET A 99 15.22 -12.00 1.37
CA MET A 99 13.83 -11.70 1.04
C MET A 99 12.89 -12.58 1.88
N HIS A 100 13.20 -13.88 1.97
CA HIS A 100 12.45 -14.86 2.74
C HIS A 100 12.28 -14.45 4.21
N LYS A 101 13.32 -13.89 4.84
CA LYS A 101 13.26 -13.41 6.24
C LYS A 101 12.17 -12.37 6.47
N THR A 102 11.85 -11.56 5.45
CA THR A 102 10.83 -10.51 5.54
C THR A 102 9.48 -10.96 5.00
N ALA A 103 9.47 -11.79 3.95
CA ALA A 103 8.27 -12.37 3.35
C ALA A 103 7.60 -13.41 4.26
N LEU A 104 8.39 -14.15 5.05
CA LEU A 104 7.94 -15.21 5.94
C LEU A 104 7.12 -16.31 5.22
N GLY A 105 7.52 -16.65 3.99
CA GLY A 105 6.87 -17.67 3.19
C GLY A 105 5.75 -17.16 2.29
N ALA A 106 5.43 -15.87 2.34
CA ALA A 106 4.44 -15.24 1.46
C ALA A 106 4.80 -15.36 -0.03
N GLU A 107 6.09 -15.50 -0.37
CA GLU A 107 6.56 -15.75 -1.73
C GLU A 107 6.16 -17.13 -2.29
N PHE A 108 5.64 -18.03 -1.44
CA PHE A 108 5.13 -19.34 -1.84
C PHE A 108 3.60 -19.37 -1.96
N THR A 109 2.90 -18.37 -1.41
CA THR A 109 1.44 -18.25 -1.44
C THR A 109 0.96 -17.24 -2.48
N VAL A 110 1.60 -16.06 -2.53
CA VAL A 110 1.27 -14.97 -3.46
C VAL A 110 1.83 -15.29 -4.84
N ASP A 111 0.98 -15.26 -5.86
CA ASP A 111 1.43 -15.42 -7.24
C ASP A 111 2.30 -14.25 -7.66
N TRP A 112 3.37 -14.52 -8.39
CA TRP A 112 4.27 -13.49 -8.89
C TRP A 112 4.85 -13.84 -10.26
N LYS A 113 5.26 -12.81 -10.98
CA LYS A 113 5.91 -12.92 -12.30
C LYS A 113 7.12 -12.01 -12.37
N TYR A 114 8.14 -12.45 -13.09
CA TYR A 114 9.25 -11.58 -13.47
C TYR A 114 9.07 -11.10 -14.91
N VAL A 115 9.30 -9.81 -15.14
CA VAL A 115 9.27 -9.19 -16.47
C VAL A 115 10.44 -8.21 -16.57
N ASN A 116 11.13 -8.16 -17.71
CA ASN A 116 12.31 -7.29 -17.83
C ASN A 116 11.98 -5.80 -17.83
N ASN A 117 10.79 -5.41 -18.30
CA ASN A 117 10.44 -4.01 -18.55
C ASN A 117 9.09 -3.67 -17.91
N ALA A 118 9.07 -2.58 -17.12
CA ALA A 118 7.87 -2.12 -16.44
C ALA A 118 6.86 -1.45 -17.39
N VAL A 119 7.31 -0.74 -18.42
CA VAL A 119 6.44 -0.13 -19.44
C VAL A 119 5.64 -1.20 -20.17
N GLU A 120 6.31 -2.26 -20.64
CA GLU A 120 5.64 -3.42 -21.25
C GLU A 120 4.65 -4.08 -20.28
N THR A 121 5.01 -4.16 -19.00
CA THR A 121 4.12 -4.70 -17.95
C THR A 121 2.86 -3.84 -17.80
N VAL A 122 3.00 -2.50 -17.78
CA VAL A 122 1.86 -1.57 -17.70
C VAL A 122 0.96 -1.71 -18.93
N ASP A 123 1.54 -1.72 -20.14
CA ASP A 123 0.77 -1.86 -21.38
C ASP A 123 0.00 -3.18 -21.42
N ASN A 124 0.64 -4.28 -21.03
CA ASN A 124 0.01 -5.60 -20.97
C ASN A 124 -1.14 -5.63 -19.95
N LEU A 125 -0.93 -5.12 -18.73
CA LEU A 125 -1.98 -5.05 -17.71
C LEU A 125 -3.17 -4.20 -18.19
N ARG A 126 -2.93 -3.06 -18.84
CA ARG A 126 -4.01 -2.25 -19.42
C ARG A 126 -4.78 -3.01 -20.50
N SER A 127 -4.08 -3.75 -21.37
CA SER A 127 -4.70 -4.60 -22.38
C SER A 127 -5.55 -5.73 -21.77
N GLU A 128 -5.18 -6.20 -20.58
CA GLU A 128 -5.93 -7.18 -19.79
C GLU A 128 -7.11 -6.57 -18.99
N GLY A 129 -7.34 -5.26 -19.12
CA GLY A 129 -8.47 -4.55 -18.50
C GLY A 129 -8.20 -3.99 -17.11
N TYR A 130 -6.93 -3.92 -16.68
CA TYR A 130 -6.55 -3.24 -15.45
C TYR A 130 -6.51 -1.72 -15.64
N VAL A 131 -6.96 -0.99 -14.63
CA VAL A 131 -6.65 0.45 -14.47
C VAL A 131 -5.33 0.55 -13.70
N VAL A 132 -4.31 1.14 -14.31
CA VAL A 132 -2.95 1.17 -13.77
C VAL A 132 -2.61 2.54 -13.21
N TYR A 133 -2.26 2.61 -11.93
CA TYR A 133 -1.79 3.83 -11.29
C TYR A 133 -0.30 3.73 -10.93
N SER A 134 0.48 4.74 -11.30
CA SER A 134 1.82 4.92 -10.76
C SER A 134 1.75 5.57 -9.37
N VAL A 135 2.47 5.05 -8.39
CA VAL A 135 2.53 5.63 -7.05
C VAL A 135 3.71 6.59 -6.97
N GLU A 136 3.43 7.86 -7.28
CA GLU A 136 4.44 8.91 -7.41
C GLU A 136 3.83 10.30 -7.14
N GLN A 137 4.67 11.21 -6.61
CA GLN A 137 4.36 12.64 -6.52
C GLN A 137 4.58 13.28 -7.89
N ALA A 138 3.52 13.37 -8.68
CA ALA A 138 3.54 13.94 -10.03
C ALA A 138 2.54 15.09 -10.16
N GLU A 139 2.76 16.01 -11.10
CA GLU A 139 1.77 17.03 -11.42
C GLU A 139 0.46 16.36 -11.87
N GLY A 140 -0.66 16.73 -11.24
CA GLY A 140 -1.96 16.12 -11.51
C GLY A 140 -2.17 14.75 -10.85
N SER A 141 -1.33 14.34 -9.89
CA SER A 141 -1.56 13.17 -9.05
C SER A 141 -2.90 13.29 -8.29
N ILE A 142 -3.57 12.16 -8.10
CA ILE A 142 -4.75 12.05 -7.25
C ILE A 142 -4.29 11.70 -5.84
N MET A 143 -4.70 12.48 -4.84
CA MET A 143 -4.43 12.14 -3.45
C MET A 143 -5.11 10.82 -3.08
N LEU A 144 -4.38 9.92 -2.43
CA LEU A 144 -4.82 8.55 -2.15
C LEU A 144 -6.12 8.54 -1.32
N ASP A 145 -6.30 9.47 -0.39
CA ASP A 145 -7.51 9.60 0.41
C ASP A 145 -8.72 10.14 -0.38
N GLU A 146 -8.48 10.82 -1.50
CA GLU A 146 -9.51 11.32 -2.43
C GLU A 146 -9.81 10.34 -3.58
N LEU A 147 -8.93 9.35 -3.80
CA LEU A 147 -9.08 8.36 -4.88
C LEU A 147 -10.38 7.57 -4.76
N THR A 148 -11.19 7.60 -5.81
CA THR A 148 -12.41 6.79 -5.93
C THR A 148 -12.18 5.60 -6.85
N LEU A 149 -12.64 4.42 -6.43
CA LEU A 149 -12.47 3.18 -7.17
C LEU A 149 -13.83 2.57 -7.53
N ASP A 150 -13.95 2.11 -8.76
CA ASP A 150 -15.03 1.27 -9.25
C ASP A 150 -14.74 -0.19 -8.88
N ARG A 151 -15.60 -0.79 -8.06
CA ARG A 151 -15.48 -2.18 -7.58
C ARG A 151 -15.64 -3.24 -8.66
N SER A 152 -16.16 -2.88 -9.83
CA SER A 152 -16.31 -3.80 -10.96
C SER A 152 -15.03 -3.94 -11.80
N LYS A 153 -14.02 -3.10 -11.55
CA LYS A 153 -12.77 -3.07 -12.30
C LYS A 153 -11.63 -3.76 -11.56
N LYS A 154 -10.57 -4.08 -12.31
CA LYS A 154 -9.29 -4.51 -11.78
C LYS A 154 -8.31 -3.35 -11.75
N TYR A 155 -7.37 -3.38 -10.81
CA TYR A 155 -6.39 -2.31 -10.62
C TYR A 155 -4.97 -2.83 -10.58
N ALA A 156 -4.01 -2.04 -11.04
CA ALA A 156 -2.62 -2.27 -10.77
C ALA A 156 -1.98 -1.01 -10.19
N VAL A 157 -1.02 -1.18 -9.28
CA VAL A 157 -0.22 -0.07 -8.75
C VAL A 157 1.26 -0.31 -9.00
N VAL A 158 1.95 0.71 -9.49
CA VAL A 158 3.39 0.64 -9.75
C VAL A 158 4.16 1.36 -8.65
N MET A 159 5.09 0.65 -8.05
CA MET A 159 6.03 1.16 -7.05
C MET A 159 7.42 1.23 -7.68
N GLY A 160 8.05 2.40 -7.62
CA GLY A 160 9.34 2.64 -8.25
C GLY A 160 10.55 2.48 -7.32
N ASN A 161 11.72 2.63 -7.93
CA ASN A 161 13.03 2.54 -7.30
C ASN A 161 13.14 3.45 -6.06
N GLU A 162 13.86 3.01 -5.01
CA GLU A 162 13.89 3.73 -3.73
C GLU A 162 14.54 5.11 -3.78
N VAL A 163 15.34 5.39 -4.81
CA VAL A 163 16.04 6.66 -5.00
C VAL A 163 15.42 7.47 -6.14
N LYS A 164 15.04 6.81 -7.23
CA LYS A 164 14.58 7.49 -8.44
C LYS A 164 13.05 7.61 -8.55
N GLY A 165 12.30 6.90 -7.72
CA GLY A 165 10.85 6.83 -7.86
C GLY A 165 10.43 6.02 -9.09
N VAL A 166 9.20 6.22 -9.54
CA VAL A 166 8.69 5.61 -10.77
C VAL A 166 9.27 6.33 -11.98
N GLN A 167 9.72 5.60 -12.99
CA GLN A 167 10.28 6.21 -14.20
C GLN A 167 9.21 7.00 -14.96
N GLN A 168 9.60 8.14 -15.57
CA GLN A 168 8.65 8.98 -16.31
C GLN A 168 7.94 8.20 -17.43
N GLU A 169 8.65 7.33 -18.14
CA GLU A 169 8.06 6.51 -19.21
C GLU A 169 6.95 5.57 -18.68
N VAL A 170 7.10 5.05 -17.46
CA VAL A 170 6.08 4.23 -16.82
C VAL A 170 4.86 5.07 -16.40
N ILE A 171 5.10 6.30 -15.95
CA ILE A 171 4.03 7.28 -15.66
C ILE A 171 3.24 7.59 -16.94
N ASP A 172 3.92 7.84 -18.05
CA ASP A 172 3.32 8.20 -19.34
C ASP A 172 2.41 7.09 -19.89
N HIS A 173 2.68 5.82 -19.54
CA HIS A 173 1.89 4.66 -19.94
C HIS A 173 0.78 4.28 -18.94
N SER A 174 0.82 4.83 -17.72
CA SER A 174 -0.19 4.59 -16.68
C SER A 174 -1.49 5.35 -16.98
N ASP A 175 -2.61 4.91 -16.37
CA ASP A 175 -3.89 5.63 -16.45
C ASP A 175 -3.92 6.86 -15.53
N GLY A 176 -3.00 6.96 -14.58
CA GLY A 176 -2.78 8.14 -13.74
C GLY A 176 -1.71 7.94 -12.67
N CYS A 177 -1.48 8.96 -11.86
CA CYS A 177 -0.64 8.90 -10.66
C CYS A 177 -1.48 9.03 -9.39
N ILE A 178 -1.09 8.29 -8.35
CA ILE A 178 -1.66 8.42 -7.01
C ILE A 178 -0.56 8.76 -6.00
N GLU A 179 -0.89 9.64 -5.07
CA GLU A 179 0.05 10.20 -4.09
C GLU A 179 -0.47 10.03 -2.66
N ILE A 180 0.41 9.68 -1.72
CA ILE A 180 0.04 9.69 -0.29
C ILE A 180 0.22 11.11 0.25
N PRO A 181 -0.82 11.73 0.86
CA PRO A 181 -0.69 13.05 1.48
C PRO A 181 0.39 13.05 2.57
N GLN A 182 1.36 13.96 2.45
CA GLN A 182 2.48 14.09 3.38
C GLN A 182 2.58 15.51 3.92
N TYR A 183 2.57 15.63 5.26
CA TYR A 183 2.61 16.91 5.97
C TYR A 183 3.93 17.13 6.72
N GLY A 184 4.92 16.27 6.45
CA GLY A 184 6.22 16.29 7.10
C GLY A 184 7.30 16.99 6.28
N THR A 185 8.54 16.91 6.74
CA THR A 185 9.72 17.49 6.07
C THR A 185 10.44 16.53 5.13
N LYS A 186 10.00 15.27 5.06
CA LYS A 186 10.59 14.26 4.18
C LYS A 186 9.85 14.25 2.85
N HIS A 187 10.61 14.02 1.80
CA HIS A 187 10.10 14.03 0.43
C HIS A 187 9.45 12.70 0.03
N SER A 188 9.63 11.63 0.80
CA SER A 188 9.06 10.32 0.49
C SER A 188 9.01 9.41 1.71
N LEU A 189 8.23 8.35 1.59
CA LEU A 189 8.17 7.22 2.50
C LEU A 189 9.02 6.05 1.97
N ASN A 190 9.37 5.11 2.86
CA ASN A 190 9.96 3.85 2.43
C ASN A 190 8.96 3.08 1.53
N VAL A 191 9.43 2.52 0.42
CA VAL A 191 8.57 1.85 -0.59
C VAL A 191 7.71 0.72 -0.01
N SER A 192 8.20 -0.06 0.97
CA SER A 192 7.39 -1.11 1.59
C SER A 192 6.29 -0.54 2.50
N VAL A 193 6.55 0.62 3.13
CA VAL A 193 5.53 1.37 3.89
C VAL A 193 4.50 1.98 2.94
N THR A 194 4.95 2.60 1.84
CA THR A 194 4.08 3.11 0.77
C THR A 194 3.18 2.02 0.23
N ALA A 195 3.73 0.85 -0.13
CA ALA A 195 2.96 -0.29 -0.59
C ALA A 195 1.93 -0.75 0.45
N GLY A 196 2.32 -0.83 1.73
CA GLY A 196 1.39 -1.13 2.83
C GLY A 196 0.20 -0.18 2.92
N ILE A 197 0.45 1.14 2.84
CA ILE A 197 -0.60 2.17 2.91
C ILE A 197 -1.53 2.07 1.70
N VAL A 198 -0.97 2.01 0.49
CA VAL A 198 -1.74 1.94 -0.76
C VAL A 198 -2.57 0.67 -0.80
N ILE A 199 -1.97 -0.50 -0.54
CA ILE A 199 -2.68 -1.78 -0.57
C ILE A 199 -3.83 -1.81 0.44
N TRP A 200 -3.60 -1.33 1.67
CA TRP A 200 -4.66 -1.29 2.68
C TRP A 200 -5.82 -0.38 2.29
N ASP A 201 -5.51 0.80 1.72
CA ASP A 201 -6.54 1.74 1.30
C ASP A 201 -7.38 1.19 0.12
N LEU A 202 -6.72 0.65 -0.90
CA LEU A 202 -7.38 -0.01 -2.04
C LEU A 202 -8.21 -1.21 -1.57
N PHE A 203 -7.69 -2.03 -0.66
CA PHE A 203 -8.43 -3.14 -0.05
C PHE A 203 -9.74 -2.66 0.60
N LYS A 204 -9.70 -1.56 1.38
CA LYS A 204 -10.91 -1.00 2.00
C LYS A 204 -11.93 -0.50 0.99
N LYS A 205 -11.47 0.06 -0.13
CA LYS A 205 -12.34 0.65 -1.15
C LYS A 205 -12.98 -0.41 -2.05
N LEU A 206 -12.23 -1.47 -2.36
CA LEU A 206 -12.64 -2.56 -3.26
C LEU A 206 -13.44 -3.67 -2.56
N LYS A 207 -13.23 -3.89 -1.26
CA LYS A 207 -13.94 -4.91 -0.49
C LYS A 207 -15.30 -4.45 0.05
#